data_AF-A0A847G6X6-F1
#
_entry.id   AF-A0A847G6X6-F1
#
_cell.length_a   1.000
_cell.length_b   1.000
_cell.length_c   1.000
_cell.angle_alpha   90.00
_cell.angle_beta   90.00
_cell.angle_gamma   90.00
#
_symmetry.space_group_name_H-M   'P 1'
#
loop_
_entity.id
_entity.type
_entity.pdbx_description
1 polymer ?
#
loop_
_entity_poly.entity_id
_entity_poly.type
_entity_poly.pdbx_seq_one_letter_code
_entity_poly.pdbx_strand_id
1 'polypeptide(L)' 'ELLAVNLIGIVPEDESVISSANRGQPVVNDSKSRAGMAFHDIARRLRGEEIPFPSLDVKEDFFKKLFRVN' A
#
# COMPACT_ATOMS: atom_id res chain seq x y z
N GLU A 1 7.64 18.40 -6.17
CA GLU A 1 6.47 18.54 -5.28
C GLU A 1 5.65 19.74 -5.74
N LEU A 2 4.38 19.54 -6.09
CA LEU A 2 3.51 20.59 -6.67
C LEU A 2 2.32 20.95 -5.77
N LEU A 3 2.05 20.15 -4.72
CA LEU A 3 0.90 20.30 -3.86
C LEU A 3 1.36 20.67 -2.45
N ALA A 4 0.85 21.76 -1.90
CA ALA A 4 1.18 22.27 -0.56
C ALA A 4 0.39 21.54 0.54
N VAL A 5 0.35 20.20 0.49
CA VAL A 5 -0.36 19.36 1.47
C VAL A 5 0.51 18.18 1.87
N ASN A 6 0.33 17.75 3.13
CA ASN A 6 1.05 16.59 3.65
C ASN A 6 0.48 15.31 3.05
N LEU A 7 1.36 14.45 2.52
CA LEU A 7 1.00 13.09 2.15
C LEU A 7 0.62 12.31 3.41
N ILE A 8 -0.57 11.70 3.44
CA ILE A 8 -1.02 10.89 4.58
C ILE A 8 -0.95 9.37 4.32
N GLY A 9 -0.85 8.98 3.04
CA GLY A 9 -0.78 7.57 2.65
C GLY A 9 -0.68 7.36 1.16
N ILE A 10 -0.29 6.15 0.78
CA ILE A 10 -0.21 5.68 -0.59
C ILE A 10 -0.94 4.34 -0.61
N VAL A 11 -2.07 4.27 -1.29
CA VAL A 11 -2.85 3.02 -1.43
C VAL A 11 -2.45 2.39 -2.77
N PRO A 12 -1.79 1.21 -2.77
CA PRO A 12 -1.43 0.53 -4.01
C PRO A 12 -2.68 -0.07 -4.67
N GLU A 13 -2.57 -0.35 -5.98
CA GLU A 13 -3.56 -1.18 -6.66
C GLU A 13 -3.60 -2.59 -6.07
N ASP A 14 -4.82 -3.09 -5.84
CA ASP A 14 -5.07 -4.34 -5.13
C ASP A 14 -6.43 -4.94 -5.53
N GLU A 15 -6.43 -6.13 -6.14
CA GLU A 15 -7.64 -6.84 -6.57
C GLU A 15 -8.57 -7.20 -5.40
N SER A 16 -8.05 -7.30 -4.18
CA SER A 16 -8.86 -7.55 -2.99
C SER A 16 -9.92 -6.47 -2.76
N VAL A 17 -9.72 -5.24 -3.26
CA VAL A 17 -10.71 -4.14 -3.19
C VAL A 17 -11.98 -4.50 -3.96
N ILE A 18 -11.84 -5.02 -5.18
CA ILE A 18 -12.99 -5.38 -6.04
C ILE A 18 -13.76 -6.53 -5.40
N SER A 19 -13.05 -7.58 -4.95
CA SER A 19 -13.69 -8.74 -4.32
C SER A 19 -14.39 -8.37 -3.00
N SER A 20 -13.82 -7.46 -2.22
CA SER A 20 -14.39 -6.97 -0.96
C SER A 20 -15.67 -6.16 -1.19
N ALA A 21 -15.66 -5.26 -2.20
CA ALA A 21 -16.84 -4.48 -2.59
C ALA A 21 -18.00 -5.39 -3.02
N ASN A 22 -17.73 -6.41 -3.85
CA ASN A 22 -18.76 -7.36 -4.30
C ASN A 22 -19.31 -8.24 -3.17
N ARG A 23 -18.51 -8.51 -2.13
CA ARG A 23 -18.94 -9.27 -0.95
C ARG A 23 -19.63 -8.42 0.12
N GLY A 24 -19.64 -7.10 -0.04
CA GLY A 24 -20.16 -6.17 0.98
C GLY A 24 -19.38 -6.20 2.29
N GLN A 25 -18.08 -6.51 2.24
CA GLN A 25 -17.21 -6.55 3.42
C GLN A 25 -16.06 -5.55 3.24
N PRO A 26 -15.61 -4.84 4.29
CA PRO A 26 -14.47 -3.93 4.19
C PRO A 26 -13.17 -4.66 3.84
N VAL A 27 -12.39 -4.10 2.90
CA VAL A 27 -11.08 -4.67 2.47
C VAL A 27 -10.06 -4.72 3.61
N VAL A 28 -10.18 -3.83 4.60
CA VAL A 28 -9.33 -3.79 5.80
C VAL A 28 -9.44 -5.05 6.67
N ASN A 29 -10.50 -5.85 6.50
CA ASN A 29 -10.66 -7.11 7.22
C ASN A 29 -9.76 -8.24 6.67
N ASP A 30 -9.20 -8.07 5.46
CA ASP A 30 -8.26 -9.02 4.87
C ASP A 30 -6.83 -8.64 5.24
N SER A 31 -6.21 -9.44 6.12
CA SER A 31 -4.83 -9.24 6.57
C SER A 31 -3.78 -9.42 5.47
N LYS A 32 -4.14 -9.97 4.31
CA LYS A 32 -3.27 -10.10 3.14
C LYS A 32 -3.42 -8.93 2.16
N SER A 33 -4.44 -8.09 2.33
CA SER A 33 -4.67 -6.94 1.46
C SER A 33 -3.61 -5.86 1.69
N ARG A 34 -2.90 -5.49 0.63
CA ARG A 34 -1.96 -4.36 0.64
C ARG A 34 -2.72 -3.04 0.76
N ALA A 35 -3.88 -2.93 0.10
CA ALA A 35 -4.77 -1.78 0.25
C ALA A 35 -5.33 -1.70 1.68
N GLY A 36 -5.76 -2.83 2.26
CA GLY A 36 -6.23 -2.92 3.64
C GLY A 36 -5.19 -2.44 4.65
N MET A 37 -3.95 -2.92 4.53
CA MET A 37 -2.82 -2.44 5.35
C MET A 37 -2.55 -0.94 5.16
N ALA A 38 -2.56 -0.45 3.91
CA ALA A 38 -2.36 0.98 3.63
C ALA A 38 -3.44 1.87 4.28
N PHE A 39 -4.71 1.45 4.24
CA PHE A 39 -5.79 2.17 4.91
C PHE A 39 -5.65 2.16 6.43
N HIS A 40 -5.16 1.06 7.03
CA HIS A 40 -4.84 1.02 8.46
C HIS A 40 -3.74 2.02 8.82
N ASP A 41 -2.66 2.08 8.05
CA ASP A 41 -1.57 3.03 8.30
C ASP A 41 -2.05 4.48 8.15
N ILE A 42 -2.89 4.77 7.15
CA ILE A 42 -3.54 6.09 7.01
C ILE A 42 -4.35 6.44 8.26
N ALA A 43 -5.20 5.52 8.72
CA ALA A 43 -6.02 5.75 9.91
C ALA A 43 -5.18 6.02 11.15
N ARG A 44 -4.07 5.28 11.33
CA ARG A 44 -3.14 5.50 12.45
C ARG A 44 -2.42 6.85 12.35
N ARG A 45 -1.97 7.27 11.15
CA ARG A 45 -1.41 8.62 10.95
C ARG A 45 -2.42 9.72 11.23
N LEU A 46 -3.69 9.54 10.85
CA LEU A 46 -4.78 10.46 11.19
C LEU A 46 -5.00 10.57 12.71
N ARG A 47 -4.68 9.53 13.48
CA ARG A 47 -4.67 9.54 14.96
C ARG A 47 -3.40 10.14 15.56
N GLY A 48 -2.47 10.64 14.75
CA GLY A 48 -1.22 11.26 15.18
C GLY A 48 -0.05 10.28 15.37
N GLU A 49 -0.19 9.03 14.93
CA GLU A 49 0.92 8.06 15.00
C GLU A 49 1.92 8.30 13.86
N GLU A 50 3.22 8.31 14.18
CA GLU A 50 4.28 8.38 13.17
C GLU A 50 4.52 7.00 12.55
N ILE A 51 4.06 6.80 11.32
CA ILE A 51 4.24 5.56 10.56
C ILE A 51 5.08 5.83 9.31
N PRO A 52 6.22 5.13 9.12
CA PRO A 52 7.02 5.24 7.91
C PRO A 52 6.22 4.93 6.65
N PHE A 53 6.47 5.64 5.55
CA PHE A 53 5.90 5.26 4.26
C PHE A 53 6.60 4.01 3.71
N PRO A 54 5.87 3.12 3.03
CA PRO A 54 6.49 2.00 2.33
C PRO A 54 7.47 2.52 1.28
N SER A 55 8.58 1.81 1.06
CA SER A 55 9.53 2.16 0.00
C SER A 55 8.80 2.10 -1.34
N LEU A 56 8.83 3.20 -2.08
CA LEU A 56 8.30 3.28 -3.45
C LEU A 56 9.14 2.47 -4.45
N ASP A 57 10.32 2.01 -4.04
CA ASP A 57 11.16 1.10 -4.79
C ASP A 57 10.48 -0.26 -4.89
N VAL A 58 9.72 -0.44 -5.97
CA VAL A 58 9.27 -1.74 -6.44
C VAL A 58 10.53 -2.59 -6.64
N LYS A 59 10.74 -3.60 -5.78
CA LYS A 59 11.84 -4.58 -5.85
C LYS A 59 11.73 -5.50 -7.08
N GLU A 60 11.51 -4.96 -8.26
CA GLU A 60 11.61 -5.73 -9.51
C GLU A 60 13.07 -5.95 -9.93
N ASP A 61 14.01 -5.13 -9.47
CA ASP A 61 15.38 -5.13 -10.01
C ASP A 61 16.33 -6.18 -9.41
N PHE A 62 16.09 -6.66 -8.19
CA PHE A 62 17.07 -7.54 -7.54
C PHE A 62 17.14 -8.93 -8.18
N PHE A 63 15.98 -9.50 -8.55
CA PHE A 63 15.93 -10.79 -9.26
C PHE A 63 16.24 -10.63 -10.74
N LYS A 64 15.76 -9.56 -11.41
CA LYS A 64 16.08 -9.28 -12.82
C LYS A 64 17.59 -9.13 -13.07
N LYS A 65 18.36 -8.57 -12.13
CA LYS A 65 19.81 -8.42 -12.25
C LYS A 65 20.58 -9.75 -12.13
N LEU A 66 20.09 -10.70 -11.35
CA LEU A 66 20.72 -12.02 -11.17
C LEU A 66 20.48 -12.94 -12.38
N PHE A 67 19.30 -12.85 -13.02
CA PHE A 67 18.97 -13.65 -14.21
C PHE A 67 19.45 -13.05 -15.54
N ARG A 68 20.03 -11.83 -15.53
CA ARG A 68 20.61 -11.19 -16.73
C ARG A 68 22.10 -11.48 -16.93
N VAL A 69 22.70 -12.28 -16.04
CA VAL A 69 24.07 -12.78 -16.14
C VAL A 69 24.00 -14.28 -16.44
N ASN A 70 23.56 -14.60 -17.66
CA ASN A 70 23.84 -15.82 -18.41
C ASN A 70 23.50 -15.55 -19.88
#